data_AF-A0A9X5X938-F1
#
_entry.id   AF-A0A9X5X938-F1
#
_cell.length_a   1.000
_cell.length_b   1.000
_cell.length_c   1.000
_cell.angle_alpha   90.00
_cell.angle_beta   90.00
_cell.angle_gamma   90.00
#
_symmetry.space_group_name_H-M   'P 1'
#
loop_
_entity.id
_entity.type
_entity.pdbx_description
1 polymer ?
#
loop_
_entity_poly.entity_id
_entity_poly.type
_entity_poly.pdbx_seq_one_letter_code
_entity_poly.pdbx_strand_id
1 'polypeptide(L)'
;LIHIQTRHGDSPAEKEWEFLVHAFGEQGPQLAEQLAATARAWDRNVRDGATPILTVHPNDTPDRLLPAGDILDKPLSRLVFQWPGRNTLLPAPVERCDEAT
;
A
#
# COMPACT_ATOMS: atom_id res chain seq x y z
N LEU A 1 -9.20 4.60 11.83
CA LEU A 1 -8.10 5.50 11.41
C LEU A 1 -8.75 6.77 10.88
N ILE A 2 -8.40 7.91 11.44
CA ILE A 2 -8.82 9.24 10.96
C ILE A 2 -7.58 9.90 10.38
N HIS A 3 -7.70 10.58 9.24
CA HIS A 3 -6.62 11.40 8.69
C HIS A 3 -7.06 12.87 8.64
N ILE A 4 -6.16 13.77 9.00
CA ILE A 4 -6.42 15.22 8.97
C ILE A 4 -5.23 15.87 8.28
N GLN A 5 -5.51 16.75 7.32
CA GLN A 5 -4.47 17.56 6.71
C GLN A 5 -4.16 18.74 7.66
N THR A 6 -2.96 18.76 8.22
CA THR A 6 -2.52 19.80 9.17
C THR A 6 -1.87 20.97 8.45
N ARG A 7 -1.26 20.72 7.28
CA ARG A 7 -0.68 21.75 6.42
C ARG A 7 -1.09 21.55 4.96
N HIS A 8 -1.53 22.65 4.35
CA HIS A 8 -1.86 22.72 2.93
C HIS A 8 -0.67 23.26 2.15
N GLY A 9 -0.56 22.83 0.91
CA GLY A 9 0.49 23.20 -0.03
C GLY A 9 0.15 22.69 -1.42
N ASP A 10 0.87 23.15 -2.43
CA ASP A 10 0.56 22.81 -3.82
C ASP A 10 1.29 21.53 -4.26
N SER A 11 2.45 21.26 -3.64
CA SER A 11 3.22 20.04 -3.86
C SER A 11 3.05 19.01 -2.72
N PRO A 12 3.32 17.72 -2.95
CA PRO A 12 3.28 16.70 -1.88
C PRO A 12 4.21 17.02 -0.71
N ALA A 13 5.38 17.60 -0.97
CA ALA A 13 6.38 17.94 0.06
C ALA A 13 5.95 19.10 0.97
N GLU A 14 4.98 19.91 0.54
CA GLU A 14 4.44 21.04 1.31
C GLU A 14 3.19 20.66 2.11
N LYS A 15 2.67 19.44 1.93
CA LYS A 15 1.48 18.95 2.63
C LYS A 15 1.89 18.12 3.84
N GLU A 16 1.26 18.39 4.97
CA GLU A 16 1.44 17.58 6.19
C GLU A 16 0.11 16.95 6.57
N TRP A 17 0.19 15.69 7.00
CA TRP A 17 -0.96 14.87 7.37
C TRP A 17 -0.74 14.25 8.74
N GLU A 18 -1.78 14.29 9.57
CA GLU A 18 -1.84 13.58 10.83
C GLU A 18 -2.77 12.38 10.72
N PHE A 19 -2.30 11.23 11.20
CA PHE A 19 -3.06 9.97 11.25
C PHE A 19 -3.35 9.61 12.69
N LEU A 20 -4.63 9.62 13.07
CA LEU A 20 -5.08 9.24 14.39
C LEU A 20 -5.57 7.79 14.36
N VAL A 21 -4.89 6.94 15.13
CA VAL A 21 -5.27 5.54 15.33
C VAL A 21 -5.98 5.38 16.66
N HIS A 22 -7.15 4.77 16.62
CA HIS A 22 -7.86 4.32 17.80
C HIS A 22 -8.27 2.87 17.62
N ALA A 23 -8.06 2.06 18.66
CA ALA A 23 -8.41 0.64 18.68
C ALA A 23 -9.02 0.28 20.04
N PHE A 24 -9.93 -0.69 20.02
CA PHE A 24 -10.78 -1.04 21.15
C PHE A 24 -10.41 -2.41 21.73
N GLY A 25 -10.83 -2.64 22.98
CA GLY A 25 -10.59 -3.90 23.71
C GLY A 25 -9.29 -3.89 24.50
N GLU A 26 -9.01 -4.99 25.21
CA GLU A 26 -7.85 -5.12 26.11
C GLU A 26 -6.52 -4.90 25.38
N GLN A 27 -6.42 -5.36 24.12
CA GLN A 27 -5.24 -5.20 23.28
C GLN A 27 -5.25 -3.91 22.45
N GLY A 28 -6.26 -3.04 22.65
CA GLY A 28 -6.46 -1.81 21.89
C GLY A 28 -5.22 -0.90 21.84
N PRO A 29 -4.59 -0.57 22.99
CA PRO A 29 -3.39 0.27 22.99
C PRO A 29 -2.23 -0.31 22.16
N GLN A 30 -1.98 -1.63 22.27
CA GLN A 30 -0.91 -2.28 21.52
C GLN A 30 -1.20 -2.28 20.02
N LEU A 31 -2.44 -2.61 19.63
CA LEU A 31 -2.84 -2.60 18.22
C LEU A 31 -2.78 -1.19 17.63
N ALA A 32 -3.16 -0.17 18.40
CA ALA A 32 -3.08 1.21 17.95
C ALA A 32 -1.65 1.63 17.62
N GLU A 33 -0.70 1.29 18.50
CA GLU A 33 0.72 1.58 18.26
C GLU A 33 1.28 0.77 17.10
N GLN A 34 0.92 -0.51 16.97
CA GLN A 34 1.34 -1.34 15.84
C GLN A 34 0.89 -0.75 14.50
N LEU A 35 -0.36 -0.28 14.42
CA LEU A 35 -0.86 0.35 13.20
C LEU A 35 -0.20 1.70 12.93
N ALA A 36 0.03 2.52 13.96
CA ALA A 36 0.76 3.78 13.83
C ALA A 36 2.21 3.55 13.35
N ALA A 37 2.90 2.56 13.92
CA ALA A 37 4.24 2.17 13.49
C ALA A 37 4.26 1.70 12.02
N THR A 38 3.25 0.93 11.60
CA THR A 38 3.10 0.48 10.22
C THR A 38 2.90 1.65 9.26
N ALA A 39 2.02 2.61 9.59
CA ALA A 39 1.79 3.80 8.77
C ALA A 39 3.07 4.64 8.61
N ARG A 40 3.83 4.82 9.71
CA ARG A 40 5.13 5.52 9.68
C ARG A 40 6.18 4.77 8.86
N ALA A 41 6.19 3.43 8.90
CA ALA A 41 7.10 2.62 8.08
C ALA A 41 6.74 2.72 6.59
N TRP A 42 5.45 2.71 6.25
CA TRP A 42 4.97 2.94 4.89
C TRP A 42 5.38 4.32 4.37
N ASP A 43 5.19 5.37 5.18
CA ASP A 43 5.56 6.74 4.83
C ASP A 43 7.05 6.87 4.48
N ARG A 44 7.94 6.31 5.32
CA ARG A 44 9.39 6.41 5.13
C ARG A 44 9.94 5.55 3.99
N ASN A 45 9.38 4.35 3.80
CA ASN A 45 10.04 3.32 2.99
C ASN A 45 9.28 2.96 1.71
N VAL A 46 8.00 3.30 1.60
CA VAL A 46 7.12 2.78 0.55
C VAL A 46 6.41 3.88 -0.22
N ARG A 47 6.01 4.99 0.44
CA ARG A 47 5.19 6.05 -0.18
C ARG A 47 5.76 6.57 -1.50
N ASP A 48 7.07 6.84 -1.54
CA ASP A 48 7.77 7.33 -2.73
C ASP A 48 8.46 6.21 -3.52
N GLY A 49 8.23 4.95 -3.12
CA GLY A 49 8.77 3.77 -3.75
C GLY A 49 7.89 3.23 -4.87
N ALA A 50 8.20 2.00 -5.31
CA ALA A 50 7.38 1.31 -6.29
C ALA A 50 5.94 1.13 -5.79
N THR A 51 4.98 1.39 -6.67
CA THR A 51 3.55 1.29 -6.35
C THR A 51 3.10 -0.17 -6.40
N PRO A 52 2.29 -0.66 -5.43
CA PRO A 52 1.71 -1.99 -5.52
C PRO A 52 0.76 -2.11 -6.71
N ILE A 53 0.77 -3.28 -7.34
CA ILE A 53 -0.19 -3.61 -8.40
C ILE A 53 -1.44 -4.20 -7.73
N LEU A 54 -2.59 -3.65 -8.06
CA LEU A 54 -3.90 -4.16 -7.66
C LEU A 54 -4.60 -4.76 -8.88
N THR A 55 -4.91 -6.06 -8.83
CA THR A 55 -5.75 -6.71 -9.85
C THR A 55 -7.07 -7.18 -9.26
N VAL A 56 -8.10 -7.23 -10.09
CA VAL A 56 -9.47 -7.62 -9.71
C VAL A 56 -9.87 -8.83 -10.55
N HIS A 57 -10.32 -9.89 -9.89
CA HIS A 57 -10.74 -11.13 -10.51
C HIS A 57 -12.19 -11.46 -10.10
N PRO A 58 -12.97 -12.19 -10.93
CA PRO A 58 -14.25 -12.75 -10.51
C PRO A 58 -14.15 -13.59 -9.22
N ASN A 59 -15.18 -13.58 -8.38
CA ASN A 59 -15.20 -14.31 -7.10
C ASN A 59 -14.95 -15.82 -7.23
N ASP A 60 -15.33 -16.41 -8.36
CA ASP A 60 -15.17 -17.83 -8.66
C ASP A 60 -13.81 -18.18 -9.27
N THR A 61 -12.91 -17.20 -9.44
CA THR A 61 -11.55 -17.43 -9.93
C THR A 61 -10.79 -18.30 -8.91
N PRO A 62 -10.34 -19.51 -9.28
CA PRO A 62 -9.59 -20.39 -8.37
C PRO A 62 -8.24 -19.79 -7.96
N ASP A 63 -7.78 -20.06 -6.74
CA ASP A 63 -6.51 -19.53 -6.19
C ASP A 63 -5.30 -19.75 -7.12
N ARG A 64 -5.23 -20.93 -7.74
CA ARG A 64 -4.14 -21.29 -8.67
C ARG A 64 -4.06 -20.43 -9.93
N LEU A 65 -5.13 -19.68 -10.25
CA LEU A 65 -5.18 -18.76 -11.38
C LEU A 65 -4.95 -17.30 -10.96
N LEU A 66 -4.88 -17.03 -9.65
CA LEU A 66 -4.58 -15.70 -9.14
C LEU A 66 -3.06 -15.44 -9.20
N PRO A 67 -2.63 -14.19 -9.50
CA PRO A 67 -1.25 -13.80 -9.31
C PRO A 67 -0.81 -14.00 -7.85
N ALA A 68 0.49 -14.23 -7.64
CA ALA A 68 1.06 -14.23 -6.29
C ALA A 68 0.87 -12.85 -5.65
N GLY A 69 0.27 -12.82 -4.46
CA GLY A 69 -0.08 -11.58 -3.77
C GLY A 69 -0.86 -11.80 -2.49
N ASP A 70 -1.14 -10.72 -1.77
CA ASP A 70 -2.12 -10.76 -0.67
C ASP A 70 -3.53 -10.68 -1.27
N ILE A 71 -4.41 -11.62 -0.90
CA ILE A 71 -5.75 -11.74 -1.46
C ILE A 71 -6.77 -11.18 -0.47
N LEU A 72 -7.67 -10.34 -0.97
CA LEU A 72 -8.86 -9.88 -0.26
C LEU A 72 -10.11 -10.33 -1.01
N ASP A 73 -10.83 -11.28 -0.42
CA ASP A 73 -12.09 -11.78 -0.96
C ASP A 73 -13.24 -10.82 -0.67
N LYS A 74 -14.07 -10.58 -1.68
CA LYS A 74 -15.30 -9.79 -1.62
C LYS A 74 -16.45 -10.60 -2.24
N PRO A 75 -17.71 -10.27 -1.92
CA PRO A 75 -18.85 -11.05 -2.40
C PRO A 75 -18.92 -11.28 -3.93
N LEU A 76 -18.38 -10.36 -4.73
CA LEU A 76 -18.43 -10.43 -6.20
C LEU A 76 -17.05 -10.44 -6.86
N SER A 77 -15.96 -10.36 -6.09
CA SER A 77 -14.62 -10.25 -6.64
C SER A 77 -13.54 -10.69 -5.68
N ARG A 78 -12.36 -10.98 -6.23
CA ARG A 78 -11.13 -11.24 -5.48
C ARG A 78 -10.13 -10.16 -5.86
N LEU A 79 -9.64 -9.42 -4.87
CA LEU A 79 -8.62 -8.40 -5.04
C LEU A 79 -7.26 -8.99 -4.71
N VAL A 80 -6.28 -8.82 -5.60
CA VAL A 80 -4.90 -9.28 -5.36
C VAL A 80 -3.97 -8.08 -5.29
N PHE A 81 -3.32 -7.91 -4.14
CA PHE A 81 -2.32 -6.88 -3.88
C PHE A 81 -0.91 -7.45 -4.04
N GLN A 82 -0.16 -6.89 -4.99
CA GLN A 82 1.22 -7.29 -5.24
C GLN A 82 2.17 -6.19 -4.79
N TRP A 83 2.73 -6.38 -3.59
CA TRP A 83 3.68 -5.43 -3.02
C TRP A 83 5.08 -5.61 -3.63
N PRO A 84 5.71 -4.51 -4.08
CA PRO A 84 7.09 -4.54 -4.56
C PRO A 84 8.05 -5.10 -3.52
N GLY A 85 8.92 -6.01 -3.95
CA GLY A 85 9.91 -6.67 -3.07
C GLY A 85 9.36 -7.77 -2.16
N ARG A 86 8.03 -7.97 -2.11
CA ARG A 86 7.40 -9.07 -1.38
C ARG A 86 6.83 -10.14 -2.30
N ASN A 87 6.09 -9.70 -3.33
CA ASN A 87 5.28 -10.58 -4.19
C ASN A 87 5.61 -10.44 -5.69
N THR A 88 6.32 -9.37 -6.07
CA THR A 88 6.79 -9.12 -7.44
C THR A 88 8.31 -9.22 -7.51
N LEU A 89 8.81 -10.07 -8.41
CA LEU A 89 10.11 -9.83 -9.02
C LEU A 89 9.98 -8.48 -9.73
N LEU A 90 10.76 -7.49 -9.31
CA LEU A 90 10.80 -6.19 -9.98
C LEU A 90 11.02 -6.46 -11.47
N PRO A 91 10.20 -5.93 -12.38
CA PRO A 91 10.56 -5.94 -13.79
C PRO A 91 11.95 -5.30 -13.89
N ALA A 92 12.83 -5.90 -14.69
CA ALA A 92 14.20 -5.45 -14.89
C ALA A 92 14.24 -3.93 -15.14
N PRO A 93 15.37 -3.24 -14.81
CA PRO A 93 15.44 -1.79 -14.83
C PRO A 93 14.91 -1.28 -16.18
N VAL A 94 13.99 -0.32 -16.14
CA VAL A 94 13.54 0.40 -17.34
C VAL A 94 14.81 0.93 -17.99
N GLU A 95 15.15 0.42 -19.17
CA GLU A 95 16.25 0.95 -19.96
C GLU A 95 16.01 2.46 -20.10
N ARG A 96 16.92 3.24 -19.52
CA ARG A 96 16.92 4.68 -19.67
C ARG A 96 17.08 4.91 -21.18
N CYS A 97 16.09 5.50 -21.83
CA CYS A 97 16.32 6.08 -23.15
C CYS A 97 17.41 7.12 -22.97
N ASP A 98 18.63 6.77 -23.36
CA ASP A 98 19.69 7.74 -23.57
C ASP A 98 19.18 8.69 -24.66
N GLU A 99 18.99 9.95 -24.25
CA GLU A 99 18.62 11.04 -25.13
C GLU A 99 19.77 11.25 -26.11
N ALA A 100 19.58 10.81 -27.35
CA ALA A 100 20.54 10.98 -28.42
C ALA A 100 20.53 12.44 -28.89
N THR A 101 21.63 13.12 -28.56
CA THR A 101 22.25 14.30 -29.21
C THR A 101 21.54 15.64 -29.13
#